data_AF-A0A920AMJ8-F1
#
_entry.id   AF-A0A920AMJ8-F1
#
_cell.length_a   1.000
_cell.length_b   1.000
_cell.length_c   1.000
_cell.angle_alpha   90.00
_cell.angle_beta   90.00
_cell.angle_gamma   90.00
#
_symmetry.space_group_name_H-M   'P 1'
#
loop_
_entity.id
_entity.type
_entity.pdbx_description
1 polymer ?
#
loop_
_entity_poly.entity_id
_entity_poly.type
_entity_poly.pdbx_seq_one_letter_code
_entity_poly.pdbx_strand_id
1 'polypeptide(L)'
;MPIITDIFQGLQGAFDVMKKEHQNIEFLLYQLVNLYEEGVKKTMSTRRGEYFSLNDLREDLGPDVIKFFFLEKKSDHPMDFDIDLAKDESKNNPYFYAQYAYVRCCSILAKSSFDPSIEIDLNEIENCTKLLQKPLIIL
;
A
#
# COMPACT_ATOMS: atom_id res chain seq x y z
N MET A 1 -10.83 11.28 -19.70
CA MET A 1 -10.57 9.86 -19.98
C MET A 1 -10.02 9.57 -21.39
N PRO A 2 -10.43 10.25 -22.49
CA PRO A 2 -9.93 9.94 -23.84
C PRO A 2 -8.42 10.14 -24.03
N ILE A 3 -7.90 11.28 -23.56
CA ILE A 3 -6.50 11.69 -23.79
C ILE A 3 -5.48 10.69 -23.24
N ILE A 4 -5.74 10.12 -22.06
CA ILE A 4 -4.82 9.15 -21.43
C ILE A 4 -4.82 7.84 -22.21
N THR A 5 -6.00 7.39 -22.66
CA THR A 5 -6.14 6.20 -23.50
C THR A 5 -5.40 6.36 -24.82
N ASP A 6 -5.48 7.55 -25.45
CA ASP A 6 -4.81 7.84 -26.72
C ASP A 6 -3.28 7.80 -26.58
N ILE A 7 -2.74 8.29 -25.46
CA ILE A 7 -1.30 8.22 -25.16
C ILE A 7 -0.84 6.77 -25.02
N PHE A 8 -1.58 5.94 -24.26
CA PHE A 8 -1.23 4.53 -24.11
C PHE A 8 -1.32 3.76 -25.41
N GLN A 9 -2.31 4.04 -26.26
CA GLN A 9 -2.41 3.44 -27.59
C GLN A 9 -1.22 3.84 -28.48
N GLY A 10 -0.81 5.11 -28.46
CA GLY A 10 0.37 5.58 -29.19
C GLY A 10 1.66 4.89 -28.72
N LEU A 11 1.86 4.79 -27.41
CA LEU A 11 3.01 4.10 -26.81
C LEU A 11 3.00 2.60 -27.12
N GLN A 12 1.84 1.95 -27.04
CA GLN A 12 1.67 0.55 -27.39
C GLN A 12 2.04 0.30 -28.86
N GLY A 13 1.56 1.14 -29.77
CA GLY A 13 1.88 1.03 -31.19
C GLY A 13 3.38 1.22 -31.48
N ALA A 14 4.02 2.21 -30.85
CA ALA A 14 5.47 2.41 -30.97
C ALA A 14 6.26 1.21 -30.42
N PHE A 15 5.85 0.68 -29.26
CA PHE A 15 6.45 -0.51 -28.67
C PHE A 15 6.30 -1.73 -29.57
N ASP A 16 5.12 -1.94 -30.16
CA ASP A 16 4.84 -3.08 -31.02
C ASP A 16 5.69 -3.10 -32.30
N VAL A 17 6.10 -1.95 -32.81
CA VAL A 17 7.04 -1.84 -33.96
C VAL A 17 8.48 -2.16 -33.55
N MET A 18 8.87 -1.86 -32.30
CA MET A 18 10.24 -2.02 -31.82
C MET A 18 10.51 -3.34 -31.10
N LYS A 19 9.47 -4.00 -30.59
CA LYS A 19 9.61 -5.16 -29.71
C LYS A 19 10.16 -6.39 -30.43
N LYS A 20 10.90 -7.21 -29.70
CA LYS A 20 11.32 -8.55 -30.15
C LYS A 20 10.25 -9.59 -29.83
N GLU A 21 10.39 -10.79 -30.37
CA GLU A 21 9.52 -11.91 -30.00
C GLU A 21 9.50 -12.11 -28.47
N HIS A 22 8.30 -12.35 -27.94
CA HIS A 22 7.99 -12.56 -26.52
C HIS A 22 8.15 -11.35 -25.59
N GLN A 23 8.24 -10.13 -26.11
CA GLN A 23 8.18 -8.91 -25.28
C GLN A 23 6.76 -8.34 -25.25
N ASN A 24 6.29 -7.97 -24.06
CA ASN A 24 5.02 -7.30 -23.84
C ASN A 24 5.24 -6.07 -22.95
N ILE A 25 4.38 -5.07 -23.11
CA ILE A 25 4.33 -3.88 -22.26
C ILE A 25 2.99 -3.87 -21.53
N GLU A 26 3.02 -3.48 -20.26
CA GLU A 26 1.84 -3.31 -19.43
C GLU A 26 1.90 -1.92 -18.79
N PHE A 27 0.76 -1.22 -18.79
CA PHE A 27 0.65 0.11 -18.21
C PHE A 27 -0.09 0.06 -16.88
N LEU A 28 0.62 0.37 -15.80
CA LEU A 28 0.04 0.52 -14.47
C LEU A 28 -0.25 1.99 -14.22
N LEU A 29 -1.52 2.38 -14.25
CA LEU A 29 -1.96 3.73 -13.94
C LEU A 29 -2.48 3.82 -12.51
N TYR A 30 -1.88 4.74 -11.74
CA TYR A 30 -2.33 5.08 -10.40
C TYR A 30 -3.17 6.35 -10.44
N GLN A 31 -4.27 6.36 -9.69
CA GLN A 31 -5.04 7.58 -9.46
C GLN A 31 -4.36 8.46 -8.41
N LEU A 32 -4.73 9.74 -8.42
CA LEU A 32 -4.26 10.69 -7.42
C LEU A 32 -4.82 10.35 -6.04
N VAL A 33 -3.98 10.57 -5.02
CA VAL A 33 -4.35 10.41 -3.61
C VAL A 33 -4.74 11.77 -3.04
N ASN A 34 -5.85 11.81 -2.32
CA ASN A 34 -6.26 12.97 -1.54
C ASN A 34 -5.81 12.75 -0.09
N LEU A 35 -5.11 13.73 0.49
CA LEU A 35 -4.72 13.68 1.89
C LEU A 35 -5.75 14.43 2.74
N TYR A 36 -6.16 13.81 3.85
CA TYR A 36 -7.04 14.39 4.85
C TYR A 36 -6.32 14.42 6.21
N GLU A 37 -6.46 15.53 6.92
CA GLU A 37 -6.01 15.72 8.30
C GLU A 37 -7.06 16.58 9.01
N GLU A 38 -7.41 16.21 10.23
CA GLU A 38 -8.49 16.78 11.04
C GLU A 38 -9.84 16.81 10.29
N GLY A 39 -10.07 15.80 9.44
CA GLY A 39 -11.27 15.70 8.58
C GLY A 39 -11.31 16.71 7.42
N VAL A 40 -10.26 17.50 7.21
CA VAL A 40 -10.17 18.50 6.13
C VAL A 40 -9.18 18.01 5.07
N LYS A 41 -9.58 18.15 3.80
CA LYS A 41 -8.69 17.86 2.67
C LYS A 41 -7.52 18.83 2.66
N LYS A 42 -6.29 18.33 2.79
CA LYS A 42 -5.10 19.16 2.64
C LYS A 42 -4.99 19.66 1.20
N THR A 43 -5.01 20.98 1.04
CA THR A 43 -4.79 21.62 -0.25
C THR A 43 -3.31 21.90 -0.44
N MET A 44 -2.71 21.35 -1.50
CA MET A 44 -1.33 21.68 -1.88
C MET A 44 -1.27 23.09 -2.46
N SER A 45 -0.62 24.03 -1.76
CA SER A 45 -0.40 25.39 -2.26
C SER A 45 1.04 25.56 -2.73
N THR A 46 1.25 25.49 -4.05
CA THR A 46 2.55 25.73 -4.68
C THR A 46 3.07 27.16 -4.48
N ARG A 47 2.20 28.13 -4.18
CA ARG A 47 2.58 29.54 -3.97
C ARG A 47 2.85 29.92 -2.51
N ARG A 48 2.35 29.14 -1.55
CA ARG A 48 2.62 29.36 -0.11
C ARG A 48 3.66 28.39 0.46
N GLY A 49 4.11 27.40 -0.32
CA GLY A 49 5.12 26.43 0.12
C GLY A 49 4.58 25.35 1.06
N GLU A 50 3.27 25.32 1.31
CA GLU A 50 2.63 24.29 2.12
C GLU A 50 2.24 23.13 1.20
N TYR A 51 3.16 22.18 1.07
CA TYR A 51 2.88 20.85 0.52
C TYR A 51 3.34 19.80 1.52
N PHE A 52 2.59 18.71 1.61
CA PHE A 52 2.96 17.56 2.43
C PHE A 52 3.58 16.51 1.52
N SER A 53 4.87 16.25 1.71
CA SER A 53 5.62 15.30 0.89
C SER A 53 5.43 13.86 1.38
N LEU A 54 5.74 12.90 0.52
CA LEU A 54 5.79 11.50 0.92
C LEU A 54 6.86 11.25 2.00
N ASN A 55 7.95 12.05 2.00
CA ASN A 55 8.96 11.97 3.05
C ASN A 55 8.40 12.40 4.40
N ASP A 56 7.63 13.48 4.45
CA ASP A 56 6.97 13.94 5.68
C ASP A 56 6.03 12.85 6.21
N LEU A 57 5.24 12.25 5.32
CA LEU A 57 4.36 11.14 5.68
C LEU A 57 5.13 9.94 6.24
N ARG A 58 6.28 9.62 5.62
CA ARG A 58 7.14 8.50 6.03
C ARG A 58 7.80 8.76 7.39
N GLU A 59 8.19 9.99 7.67
CA GLU A 59 8.76 10.39 8.97
C GLU A 59 7.69 10.36 10.07
N ASP A 60 6.47 10.78 9.76
CA ASP A 60 5.34 10.82 10.71
C ASP A 60 4.74 9.45 11.04
N LEU A 61 4.53 8.59 10.04
CA LEU A 61 3.78 7.33 10.18
C LEU A 61 4.66 6.08 10.13
N GLY A 62 5.84 6.19 9.53
CA GLY A 62 6.64 5.04 9.13
C GLY A 62 6.17 4.39 7.82
N PRO A 63 7.07 3.65 7.15
CA PRO A 63 6.82 3.14 5.80
C PRO A 63 5.75 2.04 5.72
N ASP A 64 5.58 1.24 6.78
CA ASP A 64 4.73 0.06 6.71
C ASP A 64 3.25 0.40 6.86
N VAL A 65 2.92 1.40 7.69
CA VAL A 65 1.58 1.98 7.79
C VAL A 65 1.16 2.51 6.41
N ILE A 66 2.01 3.32 5.78
CA ILE A 66 1.75 3.91 4.47
C ILE A 66 1.49 2.81 3.44
N LYS A 67 2.40 1.83 3.30
CA LYS A 67 2.21 0.72 2.36
C LYS A 67 0.89 0.00 2.60
N PHE A 68 0.53 -0.27 3.86
CA PHE A 68 -0.72 -0.96 4.19
C PHE A 68 -1.93 -0.22 3.63
N PHE A 69 -2.04 1.09 3.89
CA PHE A 69 -3.15 1.89 3.38
C PHE A 69 -3.15 1.97 1.84
N PHE A 70 -2.00 2.18 1.21
CA PHE A 70 -1.90 2.24 -0.25
C PHE A 70 -2.25 0.92 -0.94
N LEU A 71 -2.05 -0.22 -0.26
CA LEU A 71 -2.41 -1.55 -0.76
C LEU A 71 -3.89 -1.91 -0.50
N GLU A 72 -4.58 -1.19 0.38
CA GLU A 72 -5.99 -1.44 0.68
C GLU A 72 -6.91 -1.04 -0.49
N LYS A 73 -6.47 -0.08 -1.31
CA LYS A 73 -7.22 0.40 -2.48
C LYS A 73 -6.57 -0.06 -3.77
N LYS A 74 -7.41 -0.39 -4.75
CA LYS A 74 -6.96 -0.70 -6.10
C LYS A 74 -6.39 0.58 -6.75
N SER A 75 -5.29 0.44 -7.48
CA SER A 75 -4.54 1.57 -8.04
C SER A 75 -5.35 2.46 -9.00
N ASP A 76 -6.38 1.90 -9.64
CA ASP A 76 -7.24 2.59 -10.61
C ASP A 76 -8.40 3.38 -9.97
N HIS A 77 -8.53 3.37 -8.64
CA HIS A 77 -9.50 4.18 -7.91
C HIS A 77 -8.81 5.31 -7.12
N PRO A 78 -9.42 6.51 -7.06
CA PRO A 78 -8.91 7.58 -6.21
C PRO A 78 -8.94 7.12 -4.75
N MET A 79 -7.92 7.51 -4.00
CA MET A 79 -7.77 7.12 -2.61
C MET A 79 -7.80 8.36 -1.72
N ASP A 80 -8.67 8.34 -0.72
CA ASP A 80 -8.67 9.30 0.37
C ASP A 80 -7.84 8.71 1.51
N PHE A 81 -6.68 9.30 1.76
CA PHE A 81 -5.74 8.90 2.80
C PHE A 81 -5.94 9.82 4.00
N ASP A 82 -6.44 9.26 5.09
CA ASP A 82 -6.68 9.94 6.36
C ASP A 82 -5.45 9.77 7.28
N ILE A 83 -4.77 10.88 7.57
CA ILE A 83 -3.54 10.89 8.37
C ILE A 83 -3.85 10.59 9.84
N ASP A 84 -4.98 11.06 10.36
CA ASP A 84 -5.35 10.85 11.76
C ASP A 84 -5.70 9.37 11.99
N LEU A 85 -6.45 8.78 11.06
CA LEU A 85 -6.74 7.35 11.10
C LEU A 85 -5.47 6.51 11.04
N ALA A 86 -4.48 6.93 10.24
CA ALA A 86 -3.21 6.23 10.13
C ALA A 86 -2.34 6.34 11.42
N LYS A 87 -2.48 7.43 12.19
CA LYS A 87 -1.83 7.63 13.50
C LYS A 87 -2.56 6.94 14.66
N ASP A 88 -3.84 6.60 14.48
CA ASP A 88 -4.68 6.04 15.55
C ASP A 88 -4.21 4.65 16.01
N GLU A 89 -4.00 4.49 17.31
CA GLU A 89 -3.61 3.21 17.96
C GLU A 89 -4.83 2.48 18.53
N SER A 90 -5.95 2.54 17.82
CA SER A 90 -7.18 1.88 18.21
C SER A 90 -7.63 0.85 17.15
N LYS A 91 -8.75 0.18 17.42
CA LYS A 91 -9.33 -0.80 16.48
C LYS A 91 -9.86 -0.17 15.20
N ASN A 92 -9.99 1.16 15.15
CA ASN A 92 -10.46 1.86 13.97
C ASN A 92 -9.37 1.89 12.88
N ASN A 93 -8.10 1.94 13.27
CA ASN A 93 -6.97 1.82 12.34
C ASN A 93 -6.78 0.35 11.91
N PRO A 94 -7.02 0.01 10.63
CA PRO A 94 -6.93 -1.38 10.16
C PRO A 94 -5.50 -1.93 10.24
N TYR A 95 -4.47 -1.10 10.09
CA TYR A 95 -3.08 -1.51 10.25
C TYR A 95 -2.80 -1.92 11.71
N PHE A 96 -3.14 -1.05 12.66
CA PHE A 96 -2.98 -1.35 14.08
C PHE A 96 -3.78 -2.58 14.49
N TYR A 97 -5.01 -2.70 14.01
CA TYR A 97 -5.88 -3.83 14.33
C TYR A 97 -5.31 -5.17 13.81
N ALA A 98 -4.73 -5.18 12.60
CA ALA A 98 -4.07 -6.36 12.06
C ALA A 98 -2.84 -6.78 12.91
N GLN A 99 -2.03 -5.82 13.33
CA GLN A 99 -0.89 -6.08 14.23
C GLN A 99 -1.34 -6.60 15.59
N TYR A 100 -2.37 -5.99 16.17
CA TYR A 100 -2.94 -6.43 17.45
C TYR A 100 -3.47 -7.87 17.36
N ALA A 101 -4.13 -8.23 16.26
CA ALA A 101 -4.59 -9.60 16.01
C ALA A 101 -3.42 -10.59 15.97
N TYR A 102 -2.33 -10.25 15.28
CA TYR A 102 -1.10 -11.06 15.24
C TYR A 102 -0.52 -11.29 16.65
N VAL A 103 -0.33 -10.22 17.44
CA VAL A 103 0.19 -10.32 18.81
C VAL A 103 -0.72 -11.18 19.68
N ARG A 104 -2.05 -11.05 19.53
CA ARG A 104 -3.02 -11.84 20.29
C ARG A 104 -2.93 -13.32 19.93
N CYS A 105 -2.80 -13.67 18.65
CA CYS A 105 -2.60 -15.04 18.19
C CYS A 105 -1.30 -15.63 18.79
N CYS A 106 -0.18 -14.91 18.70
CA CYS A 106 1.09 -15.35 19.29
C CYS A 106 0.98 -15.55 20.82
N SER A 107 0.29 -14.65 21.53
CA SER A 107 0.10 -14.77 22.99
C SER A 107 -0.74 -15.99 23.37
N ILE A 108 -1.78 -16.30 22.60
CA ILE A 108 -2.61 -17.50 22.83
C ILE A 108 -1.78 -18.76 22.61
N LEU A 109 -1.04 -18.85 21.51
CA LEU A 109 -0.17 -19.99 21.20
C LEU A 109 0.91 -20.20 22.27
N ALA A 110 1.51 -19.11 22.77
CA ALA A 110 2.51 -19.19 23.83
C ALA A 110 1.91 -19.68 25.17
N LYS A 111 0.65 -19.36 25.45
CA LYS A 111 -0.04 -19.72 26.71
C LYS A 111 -0.68 -21.12 26.68
N SER A 112 -1.00 -21.65 25.50
CA SER A 112 -1.78 -22.89 25.37
C SER A 112 -0.99 -24.17 25.62
N SER A 113 0.28 -24.10 26.06
CA SER A 113 1.18 -25.28 26.11
C SER A 113 1.20 -26.03 24.76
N PHE A 114 1.12 -25.26 23.66
CA PHE A 114 1.07 -25.79 22.32
C PHE A 114 2.31 -26.66 22.07
N ASP A 115 2.09 -27.94 21.75
CA ASP A 115 3.16 -28.86 21.40
C ASP A 115 3.73 -28.44 20.03
N PRO A 116 5.01 -28.02 19.94
CA PRO A 116 5.62 -27.61 18.68
C PRO A 116 5.72 -28.73 17.64
N SER A 117 5.35 -29.98 17.99
CA SER A 117 5.22 -31.09 17.03
C SER A 117 3.90 -31.10 16.25
N ILE A 118 2.92 -30.27 16.61
CA ILE A 118 1.76 -30.02 15.76
C ILE A 118 2.26 -29.18 14.58
N GLU A 119 2.38 -29.80 13.40
CA GLU A 119 2.66 -29.10 12.14
C GLU A 119 1.54 -28.08 11.90
N ILE A 120 1.79 -26.84 12.29
CA ILE A 120 1.15 -25.69 11.66
C ILE A 120 1.71 -25.70 10.23
N ASP A 121 0.85 -25.69 9.21
CA ASP A 121 1.32 -25.53 7.84
C ASP A 121 1.96 -24.14 7.70
N LEU A 122 3.27 -24.10 7.97
CA LEU A 122 4.07 -22.89 7.89
C LEU A 122 4.07 -22.36 6.45
N ASN A 123 3.72 -23.15 5.42
CA ASN A 123 3.60 -22.62 4.06
C ASN A 123 2.47 -21.59 3.96
N GLU A 124 1.35 -21.71 4.69
CA GLU A 124 0.28 -20.71 4.66
C GLU A 124 0.72 -19.38 5.31
N ILE A 125 1.47 -19.46 6.42
CA ILE A 125 1.98 -18.28 7.14
C ILE A 125 3.14 -17.63 6.39
N GLU A 126 4.06 -18.44 5.87
CA GLU A 126 5.22 -18.00 5.12
C GLU A 126 4.80 -17.40 3.77
N ASN A 127 3.73 -17.89 3.14
CA ASN A 127 3.14 -17.23 1.98
C ASN A 127 2.59 -15.84 2.34
N CYS A 128 1.93 -15.68 3.49
CA CYS A 128 1.45 -14.37 3.97
C CYS A 128 2.59 -13.42 4.34
N THR A 129 3.67 -13.91 4.97
CA THR A 129 4.84 -13.09 5.34
C THR A 129 5.73 -12.77 4.15
N LYS A 130 5.89 -13.67 3.18
CA LYS A 130 6.60 -13.40 1.90
C LYS A 130 5.92 -12.29 1.09
N LEU A 131 4.61 -12.12 1.20
CA LEU A 131 3.87 -11.00 0.60
C LEU A 131 4.18 -9.66 1.30
N LEU A 132 4.44 -9.67 2.61
CA LEU A 132 4.76 -8.48 3.42
C LEU A 132 6.26 -8.12 3.44
N GLN A 133 7.14 -9.13 3.32
CA GLN A 133 8.60 -8.97 3.38
C GLN A 133 9.24 -8.72 2.02
N LYS A 134 8.50 -8.83 0.91
CA LYS A 134 9.01 -8.32 -0.36
C LYS A 134 9.22 -6.82 -0.19
N PRO A 135 10.44 -6.30 -0.42
CA PRO A 135 10.59 -4.86 -0.62
C PRO A 135 9.74 -4.56 -1.86
N LEU A 136 8.57 -3.97 -1.67
CA LEU A 136 7.95 -3.23 -2.76
C LEU A 136 8.94 -2.10 -3.05
N ILE A 137 9.72 -2.30 -4.09
CA ILE A 137 10.36 -1.25 -4.85
C ILE A 137 9.20 -0.40 -5.36
N ILE A 138 8.76 0.52 -4.53
CA ILE A 138 8.05 1.70 -4.98
C ILE A 138 9.18 2.59 -5.46
N LEU A 139 9.34 2.63 -6.79
CA LEU A 139 10.22 3.55 -7.51
C LEU A 139 10.03 4.99 -7.00
#